data_AF-X1L4R8-F1
#
_entry.id   AF-X1L4R8-F1
#
_cell.length_a   1.000
_cell.length_b   1.000
_cell.length_c   1.000
_cell.angle_alpha   90.00
_cell.angle_beta   90.00
_cell.angle_gamma   90.00
#
_symmetry.space_group_name_H-M   'P 1'
#
loop_
_entity.id
_entity.type
_entity.pdbx_description
1 polymer ?
#
loop_
_entity_poly.entity_id
_entity_poly.type
_entity_poly.pdbx_seq_one_letter_code
_entity_poly.pdbx_strand_id
1 'polypeptide(L)'
;YGTISSCYSEGDVSGYYYLGGLVGRNYDGTISNCYAEGDVSGSERVGGLVGYNYSSNQVGYNLGTITNCYAEGDVSGYYYVGGLVGWNSGPITNCYSEGSVSGDYNAGGLVGYNESFASIFLDHTLSPNPEGTLYIKNNRLILPNEE
;
A
#
# COMPACT_ATOMS: atom_id res chain seq x y z
N TYR A 1 -5.81 -9.53 17.54
CA TYR A 1 -5.34 -9.27 16.17
C TYR A 1 -5.95 -10.30 15.24
N GLY A 2 -6.39 -9.88 14.05
CA GLY A 2 -7.02 -10.74 13.05
C GLY A 2 -6.16 -10.88 11.80
N THR A 3 -6.55 -11.82 10.94
CA THR A 3 -5.91 -12.05 9.64
C THR A 3 -6.92 -11.78 8.54
N ILE A 4 -6.51 -11.02 7.53
CA ILE A 4 -7.20 -10.86 6.25
C ILE A 4 -6.25 -11.42 5.19
N SER A 5 -6.72 -12.43 4.45
CA SER A 5 -5.87 -13.10 3.47
C SER A 5 -6.68 -13.53 2.26
N SER A 6 -6.12 -13.33 1.06
CA SER A 6 -6.77 -13.74 -0.20
C SER A 6 -8.15 -13.09 -0.38
N CYS A 7 -8.23 -11.79 -0.08
CA CYS A 7 -9.45 -10.99 -0.18
C CYS A 7 -9.23 -9.81 -1.14
N TYR A 8 -10.33 -9.28 -1.67
CA TYR A 8 -10.30 -8.09 -2.51
C TYR A 8 -11.53 -7.22 -2.33
N SER A 9 -11.44 -5.98 -2.80
CA SER A 9 -12.53 -4.99 -2.82
C SER A 9 -12.46 -4.17 -4.11
N GLU A 10 -13.60 -3.99 -4.76
CA GLU A 10 -13.72 -3.22 -6.02
C GLU A 10 -14.50 -1.90 -5.81
N GLY A 11 -15.05 -1.70 -4.62
CA GLY A 11 -15.96 -0.59 -4.34
C GLY A 11 -15.22 0.70 -4.01
N ASP A 12 -15.72 1.82 -4.54
CA ASP A 12 -15.24 3.15 -4.18
C ASP A 12 -15.49 3.47 -2.70
N VAL A 13 -14.51 4.12 -2.08
CA VAL A 13 -14.57 4.52 -0.68
C VAL A 13 -14.43 6.03 -0.57
N SER A 14 -15.49 6.70 -0.09
CA SER A 14 -15.46 8.13 0.24
C SER A 14 -15.68 8.33 1.74
N GLY A 15 -14.92 9.23 2.37
CA GLY A 15 -15.11 9.52 3.79
C GLY A 15 -14.19 10.62 4.31
N TYR A 16 -13.83 10.56 5.59
CA TYR A 16 -13.02 11.62 6.23
C TYR A 16 -11.70 11.10 6.82
N TYR A 17 -11.75 10.11 7.72
CA TYR A 17 -10.58 9.54 8.39
C TYR A 17 -10.42 8.04 8.16
N TYR A 18 -9.18 7.57 8.04
CA TYR A 18 -8.81 6.14 8.00
C TYR A 18 -9.50 5.39 6.87
N LEU A 19 -9.29 5.84 5.64
CA LEU A 19 -9.90 5.23 4.47
C LEU A 19 -8.92 4.27 3.81
N GLY A 20 -9.34 3.01 3.69
CA GLY A 20 -8.69 2.00 2.88
C GLY A 20 -9.72 1.35 1.99
N GLY A 21 -9.40 1.10 0.73
CA GLY A 21 -10.29 0.40 -0.21
C GLY A 21 -10.68 -1.00 0.29
N LEU A 22 -9.82 -1.63 1.09
CA LEU A 22 -10.11 -2.90 1.78
C LEU A 22 -10.22 -2.75 3.30
N VAL A 23 -9.29 -2.02 3.93
CA VAL A 23 -9.21 -1.95 5.40
C VAL A 23 -9.00 -0.52 5.88
N GLY A 24 -9.93 0.03 6.65
CA GLY A 24 -9.73 1.36 7.24
C GLY A 24 -8.56 1.39 8.24
N ARG A 25 -8.54 0.44 9.19
CA ARG A 25 -7.47 0.32 10.22
C ARG A 25 -7.06 -1.13 10.44
N ASN A 26 -5.78 -1.41 10.27
CA ASN A 26 -5.16 -2.65 10.73
C ASN A 26 -4.46 -2.39 12.06
N TYR A 27 -4.77 -3.16 13.11
CA TYR A 27 -4.20 -2.97 14.45
C TYR A 27 -3.52 -4.26 14.89
N ASP A 28 -2.18 -4.30 14.77
CA ASP A 28 -1.34 -5.47 15.05
C ASP A 28 -1.78 -6.75 14.30
N GLY A 29 -2.53 -6.58 13.20
CA GLY A 29 -3.08 -7.68 12.39
C GLY A 29 -2.24 -7.95 11.14
N THR A 30 -2.56 -9.03 10.45
CA THR A 30 -1.87 -9.41 9.21
C THR A 30 -2.81 -9.27 8.02
N ILE A 31 -2.35 -8.58 6.98
CA ILE A 31 -3.01 -8.50 5.68
C ILE A 31 -2.07 -9.12 4.66
N SER A 32 -2.52 -10.14 3.93
CA SER A 32 -1.67 -10.83 2.95
C SER A 32 -2.39 -11.27 1.69
N ASN A 33 -1.73 -11.17 0.54
CA ASN A 33 -2.27 -11.60 -0.75
C ASN A 33 -3.64 -10.97 -1.04
N CYS A 34 -3.78 -9.67 -0.77
CA CYS A 34 -5.04 -8.94 -0.91
C CYS A 34 -4.88 -7.75 -1.86
N TYR A 35 -5.98 -7.29 -2.45
CA TYR A 35 -5.94 -6.11 -3.31
C TYR A 35 -7.20 -5.24 -3.23
N ALA A 36 -7.10 -4.01 -3.72
CA ALA A 36 -8.22 -3.10 -3.85
C ALA A 36 -8.16 -2.36 -5.19
N GLU A 37 -9.28 -2.31 -5.90
CA GLU A 37 -9.39 -1.69 -7.23
C GLU A 37 -10.17 -0.36 -7.20
N GLY A 38 -11.07 -0.19 -6.23
CA GLY A 38 -11.93 1.00 -6.14
C GLY A 38 -11.18 2.27 -5.73
N ASP A 39 -11.69 3.42 -6.17
CA ASP A 39 -11.11 4.72 -5.85
C ASP A 39 -11.30 5.08 -4.38
N VAL A 40 -10.32 5.75 -3.77
CA VAL A 40 -10.38 6.16 -2.37
C VAL A 40 -10.23 7.68 -2.24
N SER A 41 -11.25 8.33 -1.69
CA SER A 41 -11.28 9.79 -1.49
C SER A 41 -11.58 10.18 -0.05
N GLY A 42 -10.71 11.00 0.57
CA GLY A 42 -10.92 11.42 1.95
C GLY A 42 -10.12 12.63 2.41
N SER A 43 -10.03 12.83 3.72
CA SER A 43 -9.26 13.94 4.29
C SER A 43 -7.93 13.49 4.87
N GLU A 44 -7.89 12.50 5.75
CA GLU A 44 -6.67 12.12 6.46
C GLU A 44 -6.50 10.60 6.58
N ARG A 45 -5.27 10.12 6.34
CA ARG A 45 -4.87 8.70 6.34
C ARG A 45 -5.68 7.92 5.33
N VAL A 46 -5.43 8.25 4.07
CA VAL A 46 -6.11 7.71 2.91
C VAL A 46 -5.13 6.79 2.18
N GLY A 47 -5.46 5.51 2.11
CA GLY A 47 -4.69 4.49 1.41
C GLY A 47 -5.55 3.77 0.38
N GLY A 48 -5.00 3.40 -0.77
CA GLY A 48 -5.76 2.59 -1.74
C GLY A 48 -6.17 1.23 -1.16
N LEU A 49 -5.32 0.59 -0.35
CA LEU A 49 -5.65 -0.66 0.34
C LEU A 49 -5.98 -0.44 1.82
N VAL A 50 -5.10 0.26 2.56
CA VAL A 50 -5.19 0.42 4.02
C VAL A 50 -5.07 1.87 4.45
N GLY A 51 -6.04 2.39 5.21
CA GLY A 51 -5.95 3.77 5.71
C GLY A 51 -4.83 3.94 6.75
N TYR A 52 -4.83 3.09 7.78
CA TYR A 52 -3.80 3.07 8.81
C TYR A 52 -3.36 1.66 9.19
N ASN A 53 -2.09 1.36 8.96
CA ASN A 53 -1.42 0.16 9.43
C ASN A 53 -0.68 0.43 10.75
N TYR A 54 -1.34 0.15 11.87
CA TYR A 54 -0.75 0.27 13.19
C TYR A 54 0.00 -1.01 13.58
N SER A 55 1.22 -0.81 14.06
CA SER A 55 2.02 -1.84 14.69
C SER A 55 2.58 -1.30 16.00
N SER A 56 2.37 -2.03 17.07
CA SER A 56 3.05 -1.80 18.33
C SER A 56 4.56 -2.05 18.17
N ASN A 57 5.37 -1.24 18.85
CA ASN A 57 6.83 -1.38 18.90
C ASN A 57 7.31 -2.13 20.16
N GLN A 58 6.38 -2.81 20.84
CA GLN A 58 6.66 -3.50 22.09
C GLN A 58 7.15 -4.93 21.83
N VAL A 59 8.18 -5.34 22.57
CA VAL A 59 8.73 -6.69 22.50
C VAL A 59 7.65 -7.71 22.91
N GLY A 60 7.46 -8.73 22.08
CA GLY A 60 6.51 -9.82 22.34
C GLY A 60 5.10 -9.61 21.78
N TYR A 61 4.85 -8.49 21.10
CA TYR A 61 3.59 -8.25 20.38
C TYR A 61 3.73 -8.59 18.89
N ASN A 62 2.61 -8.95 18.27
CA ASN A 62 2.56 -9.12 16.83
C ASN A 62 2.65 -7.76 16.13
N LEU A 63 3.32 -7.76 14.98
CA LEU A 63 3.42 -6.57 14.15
C LEU A 63 2.20 -6.45 13.24
N GLY A 64 1.77 -5.23 12.98
CA GLY A 64 0.81 -4.91 11.92
C GLY A 64 1.47 -5.09 10.56
N THR A 65 1.31 -6.26 9.92
CA THR A 65 2.05 -6.63 8.70
C THR A 65 1.17 -6.55 7.46
N ILE A 66 1.74 -6.06 6.36
CA ILE A 66 1.12 -6.08 5.03
C ILE A 66 2.09 -6.73 4.05
N THR A 67 1.67 -7.81 3.39
CA THR A 67 2.55 -8.60 2.51
C THR A 67 1.86 -9.03 1.22
N ASN A 68 2.53 -8.91 0.07
CA ASN A 68 2.00 -9.33 -1.23
C ASN A 68 0.63 -8.70 -1.55
N CYS A 69 0.48 -7.40 -1.31
CA CYS A 69 -0.78 -6.71 -1.54
C CYS A 69 -0.62 -5.56 -2.53
N TYR A 70 -1.69 -5.18 -3.21
CA TYR A 70 -1.64 -4.07 -4.15
C TYR A 70 -2.92 -3.24 -4.17
N ALA A 71 -2.82 -2.04 -4.75
CA ALA A 71 -3.96 -1.16 -4.98
C ALA A 71 -3.87 -0.52 -6.37
N GLU A 72 -4.97 -0.54 -7.11
CA GLU A 72 -5.03 -0.03 -8.48
C GLU A 72 -5.82 1.29 -8.60
N GLY A 73 -6.82 1.51 -7.74
CA GLY A 73 -7.67 2.69 -7.75
C GLY A 73 -6.94 4.00 -7.42
N ASP A 74 -7.48 5.11 -7.91
CA ASP A 74 -6.96 6.44 -7.64
C ASP A 74 -7.18 6.83 -6.17
N VAL A 75 -6.18 7.48 -5.56
CA VAL A 75 -6.21 7.88 -4.16
C VAL A 75 -6.09 9.39 -4.04
N SER A 76 -7.10 10.02 -3.45
CA SER A 76 -7.13 11.47 -3.22
C SER A 76 -7.41 11.82 -1.76
N GLY A 77 -6.69 12.82 -1.23
CA GLY A 77 -7.02 13.39 0.06
C GLY A 77 -6.16 14.59 0.46
N TYR A 78 -6.07 14.87 1.77
CA TYR A 78 -5.36 16.05 2.27
C TYR A 78 -4.09 15.68 3.04
N TYR A 79 -4.22 14.89 4.11
CA TYR A 79 -3.11 14.46 4.98
C TYR A 79 -2.82 12.96 4.84
N TYR A 80 -1.54 12.59 4.70
CA TYR A 80 -1.07 11.20 4.69
C TYR A 80 -1.82 10.33 3.67
N VAL A 81 -1.63 10.68 2.40
CA VAL A 81 -2.22 10.00 1.26
C VAL A 81 -1.17 9.06 0.66
N GLY A 82 -1.47 7.77 0.63
CA GLY A 82 -0.60 6.75 0.03
C GLY A 82 -1.32 5.92 -0.99
N GLY A 83 -0.66 5.54 -2.08
CA GLY A 83 -1.29 4.66 -3.08
C GLY A 83 -1.69 3.30 -2.49
N LEU A 84 -0.89 2.73 -1.58
CA LEU A 84 -1.25 1.51 -0.86
C LEU A 84 -1.71 1.80 0.58
N VAL A 85 -0.91 2.56 1.35
CA VAL A 85 -1.16 2.81 2.77
C VAL A 85 -1.08 4.29 3.12
N GLY A 86 -2.11 4.84 3.76
CA GLY A 86 -2.10 6.24 4.20
C GLY A 86 -1.02 6.52 5.25
N TRP A 87 -1.13 5.85 6.41
CA TRP A 87 -0.14 5.89 7.50
C TRP A 87 0.33 4.47 7.83
N ASN A 88 1.64 4.28 7.89
CA ASN A 88 2.26 3.01 8.25
C ASN A 88 3.16 3.10 9.49
N SER A 89 2.96 2.17 10.43
CA SER A 89 3.82 1.95 11.60
C SER A 89 4.42 0.53 11.63
N GLY A 90 4.07 -0.34 10.67
CA GLY A 90 4.50 -1.74 10.63
C GLY A 90 5.25 -2.13 9.37
N PRO A 91 5.68 -3.38 9.22
CA PRO A 91 6.37 -3.82 8.01
C PRO A 91 5.42 -3.94 6.82
N ILE A 92 5.83 -3.40 5.68
CA ILE A 92 5.21 -3.59 4.37
C ILE A 92 6.21 -4.35 3.49
N THR A 93 5.79 -5.44 2.85
CA THR A 93 6.68 -6.30 2.05
C THR A 93 6.03 -6.70 0.75
N ASN A 94 6.72 -6.57 -0.38
CA ASN A 94 6.25 -7.02 -1.68
C ASN A 94 4.88 -6.44 -2.07
N CYS A 95 4.69 -5.17 -1.79
CA CYS A 95 3.44 -4.48 -2.11
C CYS A 95 3.71 -3.34 -3.09
N TYR A 96 2.73 -3.03 -3.93
CA TYR A 96 2.81 -1.95 -4.91
C TYR A 96 1.47 -1.23 -5.04
N SER A 97 1.47 -0.12 -5.75
CA SER A 97 0.25 0.61 -6.11
C SER A 97 0.42 1.23 -7.48
N GLU A 98 -0.66 1.24 -8.27
CA GLU A 98 -0.64 1.69 -9.67
C GLU A 98 -1.43 2.98 -9.89
N GLY A 99 -2.49 3.19 -9.09
CA GLY A 99 -3.34 4.37 -9.18
C GLY A 99 -2.62 5.69 -8.91
N SER A 100 -3.19 6.77 -9.42
CA SER A 100 -2.66 8.11 -9.18
C SER A 100 -2.89 8.52 -7.72
N VAL A 101 -1.94 9.26 -7.15
CA VAL A 101 -2.01 9.70 -5.75
C VAL A 101 -1.98 11.23 -5.70
N SER A 102 -3.00 11.82 -5.11
CA SER A 102 -3.13 13.28 -4.92
C SER A 102 -3.33 13.60 -3.45
N GLY A 103 -2.42 14.41 -2.88
CA GLY A 103 -2.50 14.85 -1.50
C GLY A 103 -1.90 16.24 -1.31
N ASP A 104 -2.56 17.06 -0.49
CA ASP A 104 -2.15 18.46 -0.29
C ASP A 104 -0.92 18.62 0.62
N TYR A 105 -0.72 17.71 1.58
CA TYR A 105 0.34 17.83 2.58
C TYR A 105 1.39 16.71 2.52
N ASN A 106 0.97 15.45 2.61
CA ASN A 106 1.86 14.29 2.42
C ASN A 106 1.21 13.33 1.44
N ALA A 107 1.80 13.20 0.25
CA ALA A 107 1.41 12.24 -0.76
C ALA A 107 2.61 11.37 -1.11
N GLY A 108 2.46 10.06 -0.97
CA GLY A 108 3.49 9.09 -1.34
C GLY A 108 2.95 8.04 -2.28
N GLY A 109 3.73 7.66 -3.29
CA GLY A 109 3.31 6.67 -4.28
C GLY A 109 2.83 5.38 -3.62
N LEU A 110 3.59 4.82 -2.68
CA LEU A 110 3.21 3.63 -1.91
C LEU A 110 2.61 3.97 -0.53
N VAL A 111 3.28 4.84 0.22
CA VAL A 111 2.92 5.17 1.61
C VAL A 111 2.94 6.68 1.82
N GLY A 112 1.86 7.24 2.38
CA GLY A 112 1.76 8.68 2.64
C GLY A 112 2.62 9.14 3.82
N TYR A 113 2.65 8.36 4.90
CA TYR A 113 3.53 8.58 6.04
C TYR A 113 4.02 7.26 6.64
N ASN A 114 5.33 7.13 6.81
CA ASN A 114 5.96 5.93 7.36
C ASN A 114 6.72 6.28 8.64
N GLU A 115 6.34 5.70 9.78
CA GLU A 115 7.05 5.92 11.05
C GLU A 115 8.49 5.37 11.00
N SER A 116 9.41 6.00 11.74
CA SER A 116 10.85 5.71 11.64
C SER A 116 11.26 4.27 11.98
N PHE A 117 10.42 3.49 12.66
CA PHE A 117 10.66 2.08 12.97
C PHE A 117 9.90 1.12 12.05
N ALA A 118 9.07 1.64 11.14
CA ALA A 118 8.39 0.86 10.13
C ALA A 118 9.33 0.59 8.95
N SER A 119 9.27 -0.61 8.40
CA SER A 119 10.13 -1.04 7.30
C SER A 119 9.32 -1.28 6.03
N ILE A 120 9.89 -0.92 4.89
CA ILE A 120 9.31 -1.20 3.58
C ILE A 120 10.35 -2.01 2.80
N PHE A 121 9.99 -3.24 2.45
CA PHE A 121 10.82 -4.13 1.66
C PHE A 121 10.17 -4.36 0.31
N LEU A 122 10.77 -3.83 -0.75
CA LEU A 122 10.35 -4.06 -2.12
C LEU A 122 11.25 -5.13 -2.73
N ASP A 123 10.67 -6.27 -3.08
CA ASP A 123 11.35 -7.20 -3.96
C ASP A 123 11.36 -6.62 -5.38
N HIS A 124 12.54 -6.22 -5.84
CA HIS A 124 12.77 -5.65 -7.17
C HIS A 124 12.44 -6.63 -8.33
N THR A 125 12.14 -7.89 -8.04
CA THR A 125 11.69 -8.88 -9.04
C THR A 125 10.17 -8.89 -9.27
N LEU A 126 9.40 -8.20 -8.42
CA LEU A 126 7.95 -8.07 -8.53
C LEU A 126 7.57 -6.76 -9.24
N SER A 127 7.99 -6.63 -10.51
CA SER A 127 7.29 -5.74 -11.43
C SER A 127 5.93 -6.38 -11.78
N PRO A 128 4.82 -5.63 -11.95
CA PRO A 128 3.45 -6.15 -11.99
C PRO A 128 3.10 -6.97 -13.24
N ASN A 129 4.06 -7.63 -13.88
CA ASN A 129 3.81 -8.35 -15.12
C ASN A 129 4.52 -9.71 -15.19
N PRO A 130 3.83 -10.83 -14.87
CA PRO A 130 4.28 -12.17 -15.19
C PRO A 130 4.31 -12.46 -16.70
N GLU A 131 3.82 -11.56 -17.56
CA GLU A 131 3.70 -11.80 -19.01
C GLU A 131 4.63 -10.94 -19.89
N GLY A 132 5.59 -10.19 -19.34
CA GLY A 132 6.48 -9.41 -20.21
C GLY A 132 7.46 -8.47 -19.52
N THR A 133 8.17 -8.93 -18.49
CA THR A 133 8.85 -8.02 -17.56
C THR A 133 10.04 -7.28 -18.20
N LEU A 134 9.87 -5.95 -18.26
CA LEU A 134 10.93 -4.95 -18.35
C LEU A 134 11.86 -5.06 -17.14
N TYR A 135 13.17 -5.15 -17.34
CA TYR A 135 14.14 -5.11 -16.24
C TYR A 135 15.14 -3.97 -16.41
N ILE A 136 15.68 -3.48 -15.29
CA ILE A 136 16.68 -2.41 -15.29
C ILE A 136 18.08 -3.01 -15.40
N LYS A 137 18.82 -2.62 -16.44
CA LYS A 137 20.26 -2.89 -16.59
C LYS A 137 20.98 -1.57 -16.81
N ASN A 138 22.03 -1.29 -16.03
CA ASN A 138 22.80 -0.04 -16.11
C ASN A 138 21.93 1.25 -16.06
N ASN A 139 20.96 1.31 -15.15
CA ASN A 139 20.03 2.45 -15.01
C ASN A 139 19.18 2.78 -16.25
N ARG A 140 18.93 1.80 -17.14
CA ARG A 140 18.00 1.96 -18.26
C ARG A 140 16.96 0.85 -18.26
N LEU A 141 15.76 1.22 -18.65
CA LEU A 141 14.60 0.36 -18.83
C LEU A 141 14.77 -0.42 -20.15
N ILE A 142 14.73 -1.76 -20.14
CA ILE A 142 14.97 -2.59 -21.33
C ILE A 142 13.76 -3.50 -21.62
N LEU A 143 13.31 -3.52 -22.88
CA LEU A 143 12.28 -4.44 -23.40
C LEU A 143 12.86 -5.84 -23.68
N PRO A 144 12.08 -6.93 -23.52
CA PRO A 144 12.59 -8.31 -23.64
C PRO A 144 13.19 -8.70 -25.00
N ASN A 145 13.00 -7.89 -26.06
CA ASN A 145 13.31 -8.28 -27.44
C ASN A 145 14.19 -7.28 -28.21
N GLU A 146 14.91 -6.38 -27.53
CA GLU A 146 15.95 -5.58 -28.19
C GLU A 146 17.32 -6.23 -27.97
N GLU A 147 17.83 -6.91 -28.99
CA GLU A 147 19.26 -7.28 -29.10
C GLU A 147 20.15 -6.03 -29.27
#